data_AF-A0A8X7W8T0-F1
#
_entry.id   AF-A0A8X7W8T0-F1
#
_cell.length_a   1.000
_cell.length_b   1.000
_cell.length_c   1.000
_cell.angle_alpha   90.00
_cell.angle_beta   90.00
_cell.angle_gamma   90.00
#
_symmetry.space_group_name_H-M   'P 1'
#
loop_
_entity.id
_entity.type
_entity.pdbx_description
1 polymer ?
#
loop_
_entity_poly.entity_id
_entity_poly.type
_entity_poly.pdbx_seq_one_letter_code
_entity_poly.pdbx_strand_id
1 'polypeptide(L)'
;MAMQVESSLRWFDEKATGWGIPSLIPLTKLHDEKEGLLVNGDLVIDAEVDVLEVIGSFDESEESEESSRPLKKSKHGGGEESIDSLKEAHLGKETMNVNGFQVLVSQEESVRRIFEMHPDIADGFRAKNQHLRNACMSFLLSLIETLCVSLQELSNADLVEADVALTYVRDAGFKVDWLEKKLEIVKEKKEKEKCSLIRLEEMKDKLLELKQKCSVLEALVEKEEAELLATRTPLSFDDVL
;
A
#
# COMPACT_ATOMS: atom_id res chain seq x y z
N MET A 1 4.10 -36.06 -2.35
CA MET A 1 5.10 -35.26 -3.08
C MET A 1 4.54 -33.84 -3.12
N ALA A 2 5.09 -32.93 -2.31
CA ALA A 2 4.58 -31.56 -2.23
C ALA A 2 4.99 -30.81 -3.50
N MET A 3 4.01 -30.33 -4.27
CA MET A 3 4.27 -29.40 -5.36
C MET A 3 4.43 -28.01 -4.74
N GLN A 4 5.66 -27.57 -4.59
CA GLN A 4 5.98 -26.20 -4.23
C GLN A 4 5.81 -25.35 -5.49
N VAL A 5 4.70 -24.63 -5.57
CA VAL A 5 4.47 -23.64 -6.62
C VAL A 5 4.70 -22.28 -6.01
N GLU A 6 5.74 -21.58 -6.48
CA GLU A 6 5.98 -20.17 -6.20
C GLU A 6 4.82 -19.37 -6.79
N SER A 7 3.88 -18.97 -5.93
CA SER A 7 2.66 -18.28 -6.34
C SER A 7 2.94 -16.79 -6.52
N SER A 8 2.87 -16.34 -7.78
CA SER A 8 2.55 -14.93 -8.07
C SER A 8 1.12 -14.68 -7.63
N LEU A 9 0.91 -14.32 -6.36
CA LEU A 9 -0.40 -14.01 -5.79
C LEU A 9 -1.00 -12.80 -6.52
N ARG A 10 -1.81 -13.05 -7.54
CA ARG A 10 -2.72 -12.05 -8.11
C ARG A 10 -3.93 -12.00 -7.20
N TRP A 11 -4.40 -10.80 -6.86
CA TRP A 11 -5.61 -10.64 -6.07
C TRP A 11 -6.84 -10.91 -6.93
N PHE A 12 -7.89 -11.46 -6.32
CA PHE A 12 -9.18 -11.65 -6.97
C PHE A 12 -9.83 -10.28 -7.17
N ASP A 13 -9.99 -9.83 -8.41
CA ASP A 13 -10.66 -8.57 -8.75
C ASP A 13 -11.71 -8.78 -9.85
N GLU A 14 -12.69 -7.88 -9.91
CA GLU A 14 -13.83 -7.91 -10.85
C GLU A 14 -13.40 -7.84 -12.33
N LYS A 15 -12.17 -7.40 -12.61
CA LYS A 15 -11.68 -7.15 -13.97
C LYS A 15 -10.85 -8.31 -14.52
N ALA A 16 -10.51 -9.29 -13.70
CA ALA A 16 -9.81 -10.50 -14.12
C ALA A 16 -10.78 -11.46 -14.80
N THR A 17 -10.56 -11.73 -16.09
CA THR A 17 -11.32 -12.75 -16.85
C THR A 17 -10.97 -14.19 -16.45
N GLY A 18 -10.03 -14.36 -15.51
CA GLY A 18 -9.67 -15.63 -14.89
C GLY A 18 -8.63 -15.43 -13.77
N TRP A 19 -8.64 -16.34 -12.79
CA TRP A 19 -7.74 -16.34 -11.63
C TRP A 19 -7.04 -17.71 -11.48
N GLY A 20 -5.84 -17.73 -10.90
CA GLY A 20 -5.07 -18.96 -10.67
C GLY A 20 -4.15 -19.40 -11.82
N ILE A 21 -3.67 -20.64 -11.72
CA ILE A 21 -2.79 -21.26 -12.73
C ILE A 21 -3.67 -21.75 -13.87
N PRO A 22 -3.37 -21.45 -15.16
CA PRO A 22 -4.19 -21.87 -16.31
C PRO A 22 -4.46 -23.39 -16.39
N SER A 23 -3.71 -24.20 -15.65
CA SER A 23 -3.87 -25.66 -15.55
C SER A 23 -3.53 -26.17 -14.14
N LEU A 24 -4.29 -25.73 -13.13
CA LEU A 24 -4.07 -26.14 -11.73
C LEU A 24 -4.19 -27.66 -11.53
N ILE A 25 -5.18 -28.29 -12.16
CA ILE A 25 -5.40 -29.75 -12.12
C ILE A 25 -5.64 -30.25 -13.56
N PRO A 26 -4.77 -31.13 -14.10
CA PRO A 26 -5.02 -31.76 -15.39
C PRO A 26 -6.35 -32.53 -15.40
N LEU A 27 -7.10 -32.45 -16.49
CA LEU A 27 -8.40 -33.14 -16.63
C LEU A 27 -8.30 -34.66 -16.40
N THR A 28 -7.15 -35.26 -16.74
CA THR A 28 -6.86 -36.67 -16.49
C THR A 28 -6.80 -37.03 -15.00
N LYS A 29 -6.39 -36.09 -14.14
CA LYS A 29 -6.38 -36.28 -12.69
C LYS A 29 -7.75 -36.01 -12.07
N LEU A 30 -8.50 -35.07 -12.63
CA LEU A 30 -9.84 -34.76 -12.16
C LEU A 30 -10.80 -35.96 -12.31
N HIS A 31 -10.67 -36.72 -13.39
CA HIS A 31 -11.50 -37.90 -13.66
C HIS A 31 -10.91 -39.23 -13.17
N ASP A 32 -9.76 -39.21 -12.47
CA ASP A 32 -9.21 -40.43 -11.90
C ASP A 32 -9.94 -40.78 -10.59
N GLU A 33 -10.71 -41.87 -10.62
CA GLU A 33 -11.44 -42.39 -9.46
C GLU A 33 -10.52 -42.68 -8.26
N LYS A 34 -9.22 -42.87 -8.47
CA LYS A 34 -8.24 -43.09 -7.40
C LYS A 34 -7.79 -41.82 -6.69
N GLU A 35 -7.87 -40.66 -7.36
CA GLU A 35 -7.49 -39.36 -6.79
C GLU A 35 -8.63 -38.77 -5.94
N GLY A 36 -9.88 -39.22 -6.17
CA GLY A 36 -11.02 -38.90 -5.29
C GLY A 36 -11.49 -37.44 -5.33
N LEU A 37 -11.13 -36.69 -6.39
CA LEU A 37 -11.44 -35.26 -6.52
C LEU A 37 -12.90 -34.99 -6.91
N LEU A 38 -13.55 -35.94 -7.58
CA LEU A 38 -14.96 -35.87 -7.95
C LEU A 38 -15.75 -36.87 -7.10
N VAL A 39 -16.84 -36.40 -6.50
CA VAL A 39 -17.82 -37.24 -5.80
C VAL A 39 -19.13 -37.13 -6.55
N ASN A 40 -19.60 -38.23 -7.14
CA ASN A 40 -20.81 -38.26 -7.99
C ASN A 40 -20.80 -37.27 -9.16
N GLY A 41 -19.62 -36.92 -9.67
CA GLY A 41 -19.47 -35.93 -10.75
C GLY A 41 -19.41 -34.48 -10.27
N ASP A 42 -19.55 -34.24 -8.97
CA ASP A 42 -19.43 -32.92 -8.35
C ASP A 42 -18.00 -32.70 -7.81
N LEU A 43 -17.42 -31.55 -8.11
CA LEU A 43 -16.15 -31.06 -7.56
C LEU A 43 -16.45 -30.08 -6.43
N VAL A 44 -15.97 -30.35 -5.22
CA VAL A 44 -16.07 -29.43 -4.08
C VAL A 44 -14.71 -28.77 -3.87
N ILE A 45 -14.68 -27.43 -3.95
CA ILE A 45 -13.47 -26.62 -3.75
C ILE A 45 -13.59 -25.93 -2.40
N ASP A 46 -12.63 -26.17 -1.51
CA ASP A 46 -12.48 -25.43 -0.26
C ASP A 46 -11.50 -24.27 -0.48
N ALA A 47 -11.91 -23.05 -0.12
CA ALA A 47 -11.13 -21.84 -0.34
C ALA A 47 -11.08 -21.01 0.95
N GLU A 48 -9.87 -20.73 1.42
CA GLU A 48 -9.61 -19.84 2.55
C GLU A 48 -9.58 -18.38 2.05
N VAL A 49 -10.34 -17.51 2.71
CA VAL A 49 -10.46 -16.09 2.35
C VAL A 49 -9.93 -15.25 3.51
N ASP A 50 -8.79 -14.61 3.32
CA ASP A 50 -8.25 -13.61 4.24
C ASP A 50 -8.85 -12.23 3.93
N VAL A 51 -9.60 -11.67 4.88
CA VAL A 51 -10.12 -10.30 4.81
C VAL A 51 -9.17 -9.36 5.54
N LEU A 52 -8.51 -8.46 4.80
CA LEU A 52 -7.67 -7.41 5.38
C LEU A 52 -8.54 -6.25 5.90
N GLU A 53 -8.37 -5.90 7.17
CA GLU A 53 -9.07 -4.79 7.82
C GLU A 53 -8.53 -3.43 7.33
N VAL A 54 -9.41 -2.56 6.85
CA VAL A 54 -9.04 -1.20 6.40
C VAL A 54 -8.83 -0.32 7.63
N ILE A 55 -7.57 -0.02 7.95
CA ILE A 55 -7.24 0.97 8.98
C ILE A 55 -7.45 2.36 8.39
N GLY A 56 -8.63 2.92 8.59
CA GLY A 56 -8.90 4.33 8.39
C GLY A 56 -8.99 5.04 9.74
N SER A 57 -7.97 5.83 10.11
CA SER A 57 -8.16 6.97 11.00
C SER A 57 -7.93 8.24 10.19
N PHE A 58 -9.00 8.71 9.55
CA PHE A 58 -9.10 10.07 9.08
C PHE A 58 -9.36 10.94 10.31
N ASP A 59 -8.32 11.58 10.84
CA ASP A 59 -8.45 12.59 11.88
C ASP A 59 -8.11 13.94 11.26
N GLU A 60 -9.15 14.70 10.97
CA GLU A 60 -9.08 16.15 10.71
C GLU A 60 -8.71 16.82 12.03
N SER A 61 -7.52 17.41 12.12
CA SER A 61 -7.21 18.32 13.21
C SER A 61 -6.84 19.68 12.66
N GLU A 62 -7.74 20.61 12.88
CA GLU A 62 -7.67 22.02 12.54
C GLU A 62 -6.58 22.79 13.30
N GLU A 63 -6.27 23.95 12.73
CA GLU A 63 -5.35 24.99 13.12
C GLU A 63 -5.38 25.39 14.62
N SER A 64 -4.22 25.80 15.14
CA SER A 64 -4.18 26.93 16.07
C SER A 64 -2.91 27.76 15.89
N GLU A 65 -3.12 28.99 15.44
CA GLU A 65 -2.15 30.09 15.30
C GLU A 65 -1.83 30.76 16.66
N GLU A 66 -0.62 31.33 16.69
CA GLU A 66 -0.18 32.53 17.44
C GLU A 66 -0.10 32.55 18.99
N SER A 67 1.10 32.82 19.53
CA SER A 67 1.41 34.11 20.19
C SER A 67 2.84 34.16 20.78
N SER A 68 3.33 35.37 20.99
CA SER A 68 4.72 35.79 20.96
C SER A 68 5.23 36.38 22.28
N ARG A 69 6.39 35.86 22.78
CA ARG A 69 7.47 36.52 23.61
C ARG A 69 7.04 37.16 24.98
N PRO A 70 7.94 37.62 25.90
CA PRO A 70 9.40 37.82 25.82
C PRO A 70 10.27 37.40 27.04
N LEU A 71 11.59 37.54 26.83
CA LEU A 71 12.71 37.38 27.77
C LEU A 71 12.54 38.09 29.14
N LYS A 72 13.11 37.47 30.19
CA LYS A 72 13.83 38.19 31.25
C LYS A 72 15.19 37.54 31.53
N LYS A 73 16.22 38.40 31.48
CA LYS A 73 17.59 38.16 31.95
C LYS A 73 17.65 38.40 33.47
N SER A 74 18.44 37.61 34.18
CA SER A 74 19.24 38.08 35.32
C SER A 74 20.63 37.46 35.24
N LYS A 75 21.62 38.15 35.80
CA LYS A 75 23.05 37.98 35.56
C LYS A 75 23.76 37.59 36.86
N HIS A 76 24.80 36.78 36.70
CA HIS A 76 26.06 36.70 37.46
C HIS A 76 26.13 35.92 38.79
N GLY A 77 27.10 35.00 38.83
CA GLY A 77 27.71 34.40 40.03
C GLY A 77 28.43 33.10 39.67
N GLY A 78 29.76 33.08 39.65
CA GLY A 78 30.57 31.91 39.29
C GLY A 78 30.83 30.96 40.46
N GLY A 79 31.31 29.76 40.15
CA GLY A 79 31.83 28.78 41.11
C GLY A 79 31.35 27.35 40.83
N GLU A 80 32.26 26.57 40.26
CA GLU A 80 32.42 25.10 40.18
C GLU A 80 31.33 24.12 40.68
N GLU A 81 31.08 23.15 39.79
CA GLU A 81 30.76 21.73 40.03
C GLU A 81 29.64 21.36 41.01
N SER A 82 28.50 20.97 40.44
CA SER A 82 27.85 19.73 40.88
C SER A 82 27.02 19.13 39.75
N ILE A 83 27.47 17.96 39.29
CA ILE A 83 26.73 17.04 38.44
C ILE A 83 25.73 16.27 39.31
N ASP A 84 24.47 16.67 39.37
CA ASP A 84 23.42 15.69 39.62
C ASP A 84 22.03 16.16 39.17
N SER A 85 21.33 15.23 38.54
CA SER A 85 19.87 15.18 38.47
C SER A 85 19.16 16.15 37.51
N LEU A 86 19.53 16.08 36.23
CA LEU A 86 18.55 16.19 35.15
C LEU A 86 17.84 14.83 35.00
N LYS A 87 16.85 14.56 35.86
CA LYS A 87 15.90 13.46 35.62
C LYS A 87 14.89 13.94 34.57
N GLU A 88 15.35 13.99 33.32
CA GLU A 88 14.45 13.89 32.18
C GLU A 88 13.67 12.59 32.31
N ALA A 89 12.37 12.66 32.03
CA ALA A 89 11.43 11.56 32.16
C ALA A 89 11.91 10.36 31.32
N HIS A 90 12.58 9.42 31.99
CA HIS A 90 12.99 8.15 31.43
C HIS A 90 11.75 7.26 31.31
N LEU A 91 10.90 7.54 30.31
CA LEU A 91 10.13 6.47 29.68
C LEU A 91 11.16 5.61 28.97
N GLY A 92 11.81 4.73 29.73
CA GLY A 92 12.84 3.82 29.25
C GLY A 92 12.23 2.94 28.19
N LYS A 93 12.40 3.32 26.93
CA LYS A 93 12.03 2.47 25.81
C LYS A 93 12.87 1.21 25.96
N GLU A 94 12.21 0.12 26.30
CA GLU A 94 12.86 -1.16 26.47
C GLU A 94 13.57 -1.52 25.16
N THR A 95 14.85 -1.86 25.25
CA THR A 95 15.65 -2.24 24.09
C THR A 95 16.21 -3.63 24.31
N MET A 96 16.41 -4.36 23.22
CA MET A 96 16.98 -5.69 23.25
C MET A 96 18.04 -5.88 22.19
N ASN A 97 18.93 -6.84 22.42
CA ASN A 97 19.98 -7.18 21.47
C ASN A 97 19.49 -8.27 20.50
N VAL A 98 19.52 -7.98 19.20
CA VAL A 98 19.33 -8.95 18.11
C VAL A 98 20.57 -8.92 17.24
N ASN A 99 21.29 -10.04 17.16
CA ASN A 99 22.48 -10.21 16.31
C ASN A 99 23.54 -9.07 16.46
N GLY A 100 23.71 -8.56 17.69
CA GLY A 100 24.65 -7.47 17.98
C GLY A 100 24.12 -6.05 17.71
N PHE A 101 22.84 -5.90 17.37
CA PHE A 101 22.14 -4.62 17.23
C PHE A 101 21.21 -4.43 18.41
N GLN A 102 21.22 -3.26 19.04
CA GLN A 102 20.30 -2.94 20.13
C GLN A 102 19.13 -2.13 19.56
N VAL A 103 17.95 -2.74 19.55
CA VAL A 103 16.74 -2.23 18.90
C VAL A 103 15.60 -2.15 19.91
N LEU A 104 14.58 -1.35 19.62
CA LEU A 104 13.38 -1.29 20.45
C LEU A 104 12.70 -2.66 20.49
N VAL A 105 12.09 -3.04 21.61
CA VAL A 105 11.32 -4.30 21.69
C VAL A 105 10.25 -4.39 20.61
N SER A 106 9.61 -3.26 20.26
CA SER A 106 8.63 -3.20 19.16
C SER A 106 9.20 -3.48 17.77
N GLN A 107 10.53 -3.39 17.60
CA GLN A 107 11.24 -3.63 16.34
C GLN A 107 11.91 -5.01 16.28
N GLU A 108 11.94 -5.73 17.40
CA GLU A 108 12.61 -7.03 17.55
C GLU A 108 12.25 -8.01 16.44
N GLU A 109 10.94 -8.22 16.26
CA GLU A 109 10.43 -9.25 15.36
C GLU A 109 10.81 -8.95 13.91
N SER A 110 10.69 -7.69 13.49
CA SER A 110 11.12 -7.23 12.16
C SER A 110 12.60 -7.48 11.94
N VAL A 111 13.45 -7.15 12.93
CA VAL A 111 14.90 -7.35 12.83
C VAL A 111 15.25 -8.83 12.79
N ARG A 112 14.62 -9.66 13.62
CA ARG A 112 14.80 -11.12 13.61
C ARG A 112 14.43 -11.68 12.24
N ARG A 113 13.28 -11.29 11.70
CA ARG A 113 12.80 -11.75 10.39
C ARG A 113 13.73 -11.36 9.25
N ILE A 114 14.33 -10.17 9.30
CA ILE A 114 15.35 -9.75 8.33
C ILE A 114 16.53 -10.72 8.36
N PHE A 115 17.06 -11.07 9.54
CA PHE A 115 18.17 -12.01 9.64
C PHE A 115 17.78 -13.46 9.32
N GLU A 116 16.53 -13.87 9.53
CA GLU A 116 16.06 -15.18 9.10
C GLU A 116 16.01 -15.31 7.57
N MET A 117 15.52 -14.27 6.89
CA MET A 117 15.42 -14.24 5.42
C MET A 117 16.75 -13.91 4.73
N HIS A 118 17.57 -13.09 5.36
CA HIS A 118 18.85 -12.61 4.86
C HIS A 118 19.92 -12.72 5.96
N PRO A 119 20.37 -13.94 6.29
CA PRO A 119 21.34 -14.16 7.38
C PRO A 119 22.66 -13.41 7.18
N ASP A 120 23.03 -13.17 5.93
CA ASP A 120 24.29 -12.56 5.53
C ASP A 120 24.20 -11.03 5.37
N ILE A 121 23.06 -10.42 5.69
CA ILE A 121 22.77 -8.99 5.45
C ILE A 121 23.81 -8.05 6.07
N ALA A 122 24.39 -8.41 7.22
CA ALA A 122 25.36 -7.59 7.93
C ALA A 122 26.80 -8.13 7.84
N ASP A 123 27.08 -9.08 6.96
CA ASP A 123 28.41 -9.72 6.82
C ASP A 123 29.52 -8.74 6.44
N GLY A 124 29.20 -7.68 5.70
CA GLY A 124 30.13 -6.62 5.32
C GLY A 124 30.18 -5.47 6.34
N PHE A 125 29.26 -5.43 7.29
CA PHE A 125 29.15 -4.36 8.27
C PHE A 125 30.26 -4.50 9.31
N ARG A 126 31.04 -3.42 9.52
CA ARG A 126 32.25 -3.45 10.39
C ARG A 126 32.21 -2.44 11.54
N ALA A 127 31.12 -1.69 11.70
CA ALA A 127 31.00 -0.70 12.75
C ALA A 127 31.08 -1.36 14.15
N LYS A 128 32.03 -0.87 14.96
CA LYS A 128 32.19 -1.28 16.37
C LYS A 128 31.40 -0.39 17.33
N ASN A 129 31.07 0.83 16.93
CA ASN A 129 30.34 1.78 17.75
C ASN A 129 28.86 1.36 17.83
N GLN A 130 28.36 1.09 19.04
CA GLN A 130 27.00 0.57 19.23
C GLN A 130 25.92 1.54 18.73
N HIS A 131 26.09 2.84 18.94
CA HIS A 131 25.13 3.83 18.45
C HIS A 131 25.03 3.80 16.92
N LEU A 132 26.16 3.69 16.23
CA LEU A 132 26.18 3.57 14.78
C LEU A 132 25.51 2.27 14.30
N ARG A 133 25.79 1.14 14.98
CA ARG A 133 25.12 -0.14 14.66
C ARG A 133 23.61 0.01 14.75
N ASN A 134 23.13 0.54 15.87
CA ASN A 134 21.70 0.73 16.13
C ASN A 134 21.08 1.68 15.11
N ALA A 135 21.73 2.83 14.86
CA ALA A 135 21.24 3.82 13.91
C ALA A 135 21.13 3.26 12.48
N CYS A 136 22.12 2.48 12.03
CA CYS A 136 22.05 1.83 10.72
C CYS A 136 20.90 0.82 10.63
N MET A 137 20.68 0.03 11.69
CA MET A 137 19.56 -0.92 11.71
C MET A 137 18.21 -0.20 11.74
N SER A 138 18.06 0.84 12.56
CA SER A 138 16.85 1.67 12.56
C SER A 138 16.60 2.31 11.19
N PHE A 139 17.66 2.81 10.53
CA PHE A 139 17.56 3.38 9.19
C PHE A 139 17.12 2.34 8.15
N LEU A 140 17.67 1.12 8.21
CA LEU A 140 17.26 0.01 7.35
C LEU A 140 15.78 -0.37 7.58
N LEU A 141 15.33 -0.41 8.84
CA LEU A 141 13.93 -0.67 9.16
C LEU A 141 13.01 0.41 8.57
N SER A 142 13.35 1.69 8.77
CA SER A 142 12.57 2.80 8.22
C SER A 142 12.50 2.74 6.68
N LEU A 143 13.59 2.36 6.02
CA LEU A 143 13.58 2.16 4.56
C LEU A 143 12.63 1.02 4.15
N ILE A 144 12.66 -0.11 4.85
CA ILE A 144 11.74 -1.23 4.58
C ILE A 144 10.30 -0.81 4.82
N GLU A 145 10.03 -0.09 5.91
CA GLU A 145 8.71 0.47 6.24
C GLU A 145 8.21 1.37 5.11
N THR A 146 9.04 2.29 4.60
CA THR A 146 8.70 3.15 3.44
C THR A 146 8.27 2.35 2.22
N LEU A 147 8.94 1.23 1.92
CA LEU A 147 8.59 0.37 0.78
C LEU A 147 7.34 -0.49 1.02
N CYS A 148 6.88 -0.60 2.27
CA CYS A 148 5.64 -1.26 2.64
C CYS A 148 4.43 -0.31 2.70
N VAL A 149 4.63 1.00 2.61
CA VAL A 149 3.55 2.00 2.51
C VAL A 149 2.70 1.75 1.25
N SER A 150 1.42 2.13 1.31
CA SER A 150 0.52 1.98 0.17
C SER A 150 1.06 2.71 -1.06
N LEU A 151 0.85 2.13 -2.25
CA LEU A 151 1.32 2.78 -3.48
C LEU A 151 0.72 4.17 -3.63
N GLN A 152 -0.55 4.37 -3.24
CA GLN A 152 -1.24 5.65 -3.32
C GLN A 152 -0.53 6.76 -2.52
N GLU A 153 -0.08 6.47 -1.30
CA GLU A 153 0.61 7.42 -0.42
C GLU A 153 2.08 7.58 -0.79
N LEU A 154 2.70 6.56 -1.37
CA LEU A 154 4.10 6.57 -1.76
C LEU A 154 4.33 7.54 -2.93
N SER A 155 5.15 8.57 -2.71
CA SER A 155 5.48 9.55 -3.73
C SER A 155 6.70 9.13 -4.56
N ASN A 156 6.85 9.75 -5.73
CA ASN A 156 8.07 9.58 -6.52
C ASN A 156 9.32 10.11 -5.82
N ALA A 157 9.17 11.13 -4.97
CA ALA A 157 10.27 11.67 -4.19
C ALA A 157 10.74 10.64 -3.15
N ASP A 158 9.80 9.96 -2.49
CA ASP A 158 10.12 8.90 -1.52
C ASP A 158 10.85 7.74 -2.18
N LEU A 159 10.48 7.37 -3.42
CA LEU A 159 11.17 6.33 -4.19
C LEU A 159 12.62 6.72 -4.54
N VAL A 160 12.85 7.99 -4.87
CA VAL A 160 14.20 8.51 -5.12
C VAL A 160 15.01 8.57 -3.83
N GLU A 161 14.39 8.99 -2.72
CA GLU A 161 15.04 8.99 -1.41
C GLU A 161 15.39 7.56 -0.97
N ALA A 162 14.53 6.58 -1.25
CA ALA A 162 14.79 5.17 -0.99
C ALA A 162 16.01 4.64 -1.79
N ASP A 163 16.20 5.03 -3.05
CA ASP A 163 17.41 4.69 -3.83
C ASP A 163 18.68 5.23 -3.17
N VAL A 164 18.62 6.49 -2.74
CA VAL A 164 19.75 7.17 -2.08
C VAL A 164 20.04 6.51 -0.73
N ALA A 165 19.01 6.21 0.06
CA ALA A 165 19.11 5.49 1.33
C ALA A 165 19.73 4.10 1.16
N LEU A 166 19.30 3.34 0.15
CA LEU A 166 19.89 2.03 -0.18
C LEU A 166 21.37 2.13 -0.49
N THR A 167 21.77 3.16 -1.23
CA THR A 167 23.19 3.42 -1.52
C THR A 167 23.98 3.62 -0.23
N TYR A 168 23.49 4.42 0.72
CA TYR A 168 24.18 4.61 2.01
C TYR A 168 24.24 3.32 2.83
N VAL A 169 23.17 2.53 2.86
CA VAL A 169 23.12 1.26 3.59
C VAL A 169 24.11 0.25 3.00
N ARG A 170 24.18 0.15 1.67
CA ARG A 170 25.17 -0.67 0.95
C ARG A 170 26.59 -0.21 1.24
N ASP A 171 26.85 1.10 1.19
CA ASP A 171 28.17 1.68 1.44
C ASP A 171 28.62 1.47 2.90
N ALA A 172 27.68 1.38 3.85
CA ALA A 172 27.96 0.98 5.23
C ALA A 172 28.38 -0.50 5.36
N GLY A 173 28.18 -1.31 4.32
CA GLY A 173 28.56 -2.72 4.26
C GLY A 173 27.41 -3.70 4.44
N PHE A 174 26.16 -3.24 4.40
CA PHE A 174 25.02 -4.17 4.36
C PHE A 174 24.83 -4.74 2.95
N LYS A 175 24.48 -6.02 2.87
CA LYS A 175 24.12 -6.70 1.63
C LYS A 175 22.63 -6.54 1.36
N VAL A 176 22.27 -5.53 0.57
CA VAL A 176 20.87 -5.11 0.32
C VAL A 176 20.40 -5.32 -1.12
N ASP A 177 21.09 -6.15 -1.92
CA ASP A 177 20.71 -6.43 -3.32
C ASP A 177 19.26 -6.92 -3.47
N TRP A 178 18.76 -7.63 -2.47
CA TRP A 178 17.38 -8.11 -2.43
C TRP A 178 16.39 -6.94 -2.28
N LEU A 179 16.73 -5.92 -1.49
CA LEU A 179 15.89 -4.76 -1.23
C LEU A 179 15.93 -3.80 -2.41
N GLU A 180 17.09 -3.65 -3.07
CA GLU A 180 17.22 -2.94 -4.35
C GLU A 180 16.27 -3.53 -5.40
N LYS A 181 16.25 -4.86 -5.56
CA LYS A 181 15.30 -5.53 -6.48
C LYS A 181 13.84 -5.30 -6.09
N LYS A 182 13.54 -5.29 -4.78
CA LYS A 182 12.18 -5.01 -4.31
C LYS A 182 11.77 -3.57 -4.60
N LEU A 183 12.67 -2.60 -4.42
CA LEU A 183 12.43 -1.20 -4.79
C LEU A 183 12.11 -1.06 -6.28
N GLU A 184 12.84 -1.75 -7.16
CA GLU A 184 12.52 -1.74 -8.61
C GLU A 184 11.11 -2.26 -8.91
N ILE A 185 10.69 -3.33 -8.23
CA ILE A 185 9.31 -3.85 -8.35
C ILE A 185 8.28 -2.82 -7.88
N VAL A 186 8.57 -2.10 -6.78
CA VAL A 186 7.67 -1.04 -6.27
C VAL A 186 7.57 0.11 -7.26
N LYS A 187 8.69 0.56 -7.85
CA LYS A 187 8.70 1.59 -8.91
C LYS A 187 7.86 1.18 -10.12
N GLU A 188 8.01 -0.05 -10.60
CA GLU A 188 7.21 -0.56 -11.72
C GLU A 188 5.71 -0.55 -11.39
N LYS A 189 5.34 -1.02 -10.20
CA LYS A 189 3.95 -1.00 -9.73
C LYS A 189 3.40 0.43 -9.63
N LYS A 190 4.20 1.38 -9.14
CA LYS A 190 3.82 2.79 -9.02
C LYS A 190 3.53 3.43 -10.38
N GLU A 191 4.35 3.14 -11.39
CA GLU A 191 4.09 3.63 -12.75
C GLU A 191 2.83 3.00 -13.36
N LYS A 192 2.62 1.69 -13.15
CA LYS A 192 1.40 1.01 -13.61
C LYS A 192 0.13 1.56 -12.95
N GLU A 193 0.19 1.90 -11.67
CA GLU A 193 -0.90 2.57 -10.94
C GLU A 193 -1.25 3.90 -11.62
N LYS A 194 -0.26 4.77 -11.86
CA LYS A 194 -0.48 6.07 -12.53
C LYS A 194 -1.10 5.93 -13.91
N CYS A 195 -0.58 5.03 -14.75
CA CYS A 195 -1.17 4.77 -16.07
C CYS A 195 -2.63 4.31 -15.97
N SER A 196 -2.95 3.52 -14.95
CA SER A 196 -4.30 3.03 -14.72
C SER A 196 -5.24 4.14 -14.24
N LEU A 197 -4.77 5.07 -13.41
CA LEU A 197 -5.52 6.25 -12.98
C LEU A 197 -5.84 7.19 -14.15
N ILE A 198 -4.86 7.47 -15.03
CA ILE A 198 -5.08 8.29 -16.23
C ILE A 198 -6.18 7.67 -17.10
N ARG A 199 -6.09 6.37 -17.39
CA ARG A 199 -7.10 5.66 -18.18
C ARG A 199 -8.48 5.67 -17.52
N LEU A 200 -8.54 5.56 -16.18
CA LEU A 200 -9.79 5.63 -15.45
C LEU A 200 -10.45 7.00 -15.60
N GLU A 201 -9.67 8.07 -15.54
CA GLU A 201 -10.18 9.43 -15.70
C GLU A 201 -10.69 9.66 -17.13
N GLU A 202 -9.96 9.24 -18.15
CA GLU A 202 -10.43 9.27 -19.54
C GLU A 202 -11.75 8.50 -19.74
N MET A 203 -11.93 7.38 -19.04
CA MET A 203 -13.17 6.60 -19.10
C MET A 203 -14.33 7.34 -18.42
N LYS A 204 -14.08 8.04 -17.31
CA LYS A 204 -15.10 8.87 -16.64
C LYS A 204 -15.54 10.02 -17.53
N ASP A 205 -14.62 10.68 -18.23
CA ASP A 205 -14.94 11.78 -19.14
C ASP A 205 -15.83 11.31 -20.30
N LYS A 206 -15.48 10.16 -20.91
CA LYS A 206 -16.31 9.55 -21.97
C LYS A 206 -17.69 9.15 -21.46
N LEU A 207 -17.78 8.63 -20.24
CA LEU A 207 -19.05 8.27 -19.62
C LEU A 207 -19.91 9.52 -19.39
N LEU A 208 -19.31 10.62 -18.95
CA LEU A 208 -19.99 11.89 -18.75
C LEU A 208 -20.51 12.47 -20.08
N GLU A 209 -19.71 12.39 -21.14
CA GLU A 209 -20.12 12.80 -22.50
C GLU A 209 -21.31 11.97 -23.01
N LEU A 210 -21.26 10.64 -22.82
CA LEU A 210 -22.35 9.75 -23.21
C LEU A 210 -23.62 10.03 -22.41
N LYS A 211 -23.51 10.26 -21.09
CA LYS A 211 -24.65 10.60 -20.24
C LYS A 211 -25.33 11.87 -20.72
N GLN A 212 -24.55 12.89 -21.07
CA GLN A 212 -25.09 14.13 -21.63
C GLN A 212 -25.82 13.90 -22.97
N LYS A 213 -25.25 13.07 -23.86
CA LYS A 213 -25.89 12.70 -25.13
C LYS A 213 -27.20 11.93 -24.92
N CYS A 214 -27.25 11.02 -23.95
CA CYS A 214 -28.48 10.31 -23.59
C CYS A 214 -29.57 11.29 -23.14
N SER A 215 -29.26 12.25 -22.27
CA SER A 215 -30.25 13.24 -21.85
C SER A 215 -30.80 14.11 -22.99
N VAL A 216 -29.95 14.46 -23.97
CA VAL A 216 -30.41 15.15 -25.19
C VAL A 216 -31.37 14.27 -25.99
N LEU A 217 -31.03 12.99 -26.15
CA LEU A 217 -31.86 12.05 -26.91
C LEU A 217 -33.18 11.74 -26.19
N GLU A 218 -33.16 11.57 -24.87
CA GLU A 218 -34.36 11.41 -24.03
C GLU A 218 -35.33 12.59 -24.22
N ALA A 219 -34.83 13.83 -24.19
CA ALA A 219 -35.66 15.01 -24.42
C ALA A 219 -36.27 15.06 -25.84
N LEU A 220 -35.55 14.56 -26.85
CA LEU A 220 -36.08 14.45 -28.22
C LEU A 220 -37.17 13.38 -28.33
N VAL A 221 -37.00 12.24 -27.65
CA VAL A 221 -38.01 11.17 -27.61
C VAL A 221 -39.29 11.66 -26.95
N GLU A 222 -39.19 12.27 -25.77
CA GLU A 222 -40.35 12.83 -25.04
C GLU A 222 -41.11 13.86 -25.88
N LYS A 223 -40.38 14.70 -26.64
CA LYS A 223 -40.97 15.68 -27.55
C LYS A 223 -41.77 14.99 -28.67
N GLU A 224 -41.18 14.01 -29.35
CA GLU A 224 -41.85 13.30 -30.45
C GLU A 224 -43.07 12.52 -29.96
N GLU A 225 -42.98 11.89 -28.79
CA GLU A 225 -44.10 11.22 -28.15
C GLU A 225 -45.26 12.19 -27.87
N ALA A 226 -44.97 13.39 -27.36
CA ALA A 226 -45.99 14.43 -27.14
C ALA A 226 -46.64 14.91 -28.44
N GLU A 227 -45.86 15.12 -29.51
CA GLU A 227 -46.39 15.50 -30.84
C GLU A 227 -47.28 14.40 -31.42
N LEU A 228 -46.87 13.13 -31.29
CA LEU A 228 -47.64 11.98 -31.74
C LEU A 228 -48.94 11.79 -30.95
N LEU A 229 -48.94 12.06 -29.64
CA LEU A 229 -50.17 12.09 -28.83
C LEU A 229 -51.12 13.21 -29.27
N ALA A 230 -50.59 14.40 -29.59
CA ALA A 230 -51.39 15.52 -30.08
C ALA A 230 -52.09 15.19 -31.42
N THR A 231 -51.37 14.59 -32.38
CA THR A 231 -51.95 14.22 -33.69
C THR A 231 -53.00 13.11 -33.62
N ARG A 232 -52.90 12.22 -32.61
CA ARG A 232 -53.90 11.16 -32.38
C ARG A 232 -55.14 11.64 -31.66
N THR A 233 -55.14 12.85 -31.11
CA THR A 233 -56.30 13.42 -30.44
C THR A 233 -57.36 13.77 -31.50
N PRO A 234 -58.56 13.16 -31.47
CA PRO A 234 -59.60 13.44 -32.46
C PRO A 234 -60.11 14.88 -32.31
N LEU A 235 -60.40 15.53 -33.44
CA LEU A 235 -61.04 16.85 -33.49
C LEU A 235 -62.38 16.83 -32.74
N SER A 236 -62.66 17.88 -31.95
CA SER A 236 -63.97 18.01 -31.33
C SER A 236 -65.01 18.43 -32.36
N PHE A 237 -66.30 18.23 -32.05
CA PHE A 237 -67.39 18.61 -32.94
C PHE A 237 -67.36 20.11 -33.30
N ASP A 238 -66.95 20.97 -32.36
CA ASP A 238 -66.88 22.42 -32.56
C ASP A 238 -65.65 22.84 -33.40
N ASP A 239 -64.59 22.03 -33.46
CA ASP A 239 -63.40 22.30 -34.29
C ASP A 239 -63.64 22.00 -35.79
N VAL A 240 -64.73 21.28 -36.11
CA VAL A 240 -65.07 20.84 -37.47
C VAL A 240 -66.05 21.79 -38.18
N LEU A 241 -66.82 22.57 -37.41
CA LEU A 241 -67.82 23.52 -37.91
C LEU A 241 -67.21 24.87 -38.30
#